data_AF-A0A6P2B886-F1
#
_entry.id   AF-A0A6P2B886-F1
#
_cell.length_a   1.000
_cell.length_b   1.000
_cell.length_c   1.000
_cell.angle_alpha   90.00
_cell.angle_beta   90.00
_cell.angle_gamma   90.00
#
_symmetry.space_group_name_H-M   'P 1'
#
loop_
_entity.id
_entity.type
_entity.pdbx_description
1 polymer ?
#
loop_
_entity_poly.entity_id
_entity_poly.type
_entity_poly.pdbx_seq_one_letter_code
_entity_poly.pdbx_strand_id
1 'polypeptide(L)' 'METMKVKARIGEDGILKLEVPTGLSAREVEVVLVLQETVPQGVDANGWPVGFFDRTYGALADDPIERPPQLPLEERDPIE' A
#
# COMPACT_ATOMS: atom_id res chain seq x y z
N MET A 1 -18.89 -12.07 9.82
CA MET A 1 -17.66 -11.97 9.01
C MET A 1 -16.67 -11.14 9.79
N GLU A 2 -15.65 -11.78 10.36
CA GLU A 2 -14.48 -11.06 10.86
C GLU A 2 -13.38 -11.16 9.81
N THR A 3 -12.76 -10.03 9.47
CA THR A 3 -11.65 -9.96 8.52
C THR A 3 -10.38 -9.63 9.30
N MET A 4 -9.39 -10.52 9.25
CA MET A 4 -8.10 -10.33 9.91
C MET A 4 -6.99 -10.24 8.84
N LYS A 5 -6.08 -9.27 8.98
CA LYS A 5 -4.92 -9.14 8.10
C LYS A 5 -3.72 -9.87 8.71
N VAL A 6 -3.28 -10.95 8.07
CA VAL A 6 -2.08 -11.72 8.47
C VAL A 6 -1.01 -11.55 7.41
N LYS A 7 0.20 -11.13 7.81
CA LYS A 7 1.39 -11.15 6.93
C LYS A 7 2.11 -12.48 7.12
N ALA A 8 2.22 -13.26 6.06
CA ALA A 8 2.94 -14.53 6.06
C ALA A 8 3.76 -14.66 4.76
N ARG A 9 4.84 -15.45 4.82
CA ARG A 9 5.72 -15.73 3.67
C ARG A 9 5.53 -17.19 3.27
N ILE A 10 5.43 -17.45 1.97
CA ILE A 10 5.39 -18.81 1.41
C ILE A 10 6.78 -19.43 1.61
N GLY A 11 6.81 -20.66 2.12
CA GLY A 11 8.06 -21.42 2.29
C GLY A 11 8.70 -21.78 0.95
N GLU A 12 9.97 -22.20 0.98
CA GLU A 12 10.67 -22.69 -0.21
C GLU A 12 10.03 -23.96 -0.80
N ASP A 13 9.22 -24.67 0.00
CA ASP A 13 8.40 -25.82 -0.38
C ASP A 13 7.09 -25.42 -1.11
N GLY A 14 6.81 -24.12 -1.24
CA GLY A 14 5.57 -23.61 -1.84
C GLY A 14 4.37 -23.62 -0.90
N ILE A 15 4.56 -23.87 0.41
CA ILE A 15 3.46 -23.99 1.37
C ILE A 15 3.31 -22.69 2.19
N LEU A 16 2.08 -22.17 2.26
CA LEU A 16 1.71 -21.06 3.14
C LEU A 16 1.18 -21.60 4.47
N LYS A 17 1.94 -21.41 5.57
CA LYS A 17 1.51 -21.79 6.93
C LYS A 17 0.84 -20.60 7.61
N LEU A 18 -0.40 -20.76 8.05
CA LEU A 18 -1.19 -19.74 8.74
C LEU A 18 -1.58 -20.26 10.14
N GLU A 19 -1.17 -19.53 11.18
CA GLU A 19 -1.64 -19.74 12.54
C GLU A 19 -2.69 -18.67 12.86
N VAL A 20 -3.96 -19.08 12.92
CA VAL A 20 -5.10 -18.17 13.16
C VAL A 20 -5.64 -18.43 14.56
N PRO A 21 -5.39 -17.54 15.54
CA PRO A 21 -5.99 -17.67 16.86
C PRO A 21 -7.48 -17.32 16.76
N THR A 22 -8.35 -18.32 16.83
CA THR A 22 -9.80 -18.10 16.69
C THR A 22 -10.52 -17.91 18.01
N GLY A 23 -9.96 -18.40 19.12
CA GLY A 23 -10.66 -18.42 20.43
C GLY A 23 -11.95 -19.26 20.43
N LEU A 24 -12.26 -19.95 19.32
CA LEU A 24 -13.46 -20.76 19.15
C LEU A 24 -13.16 -22.21 19.57
N SER A 25 -14.07 -22.81 20.33
CA SER A 25 -13.99 -24.23 20.70
C SER A 25 -15.21 -24.99 20.17
N ALA A 26 -14.94 -26.14 19.53
CA ALA A 26 -15.92 -27.11 19.06
C ALA A 26 -17.04 -26.54 18.15
N ARG A 27 -16.68 -25.79 17.11
CA ARG A 27 -17.62 -25.26 16.11
C ARG A 27 -17.08 -25.43 14.70
N GLU A 28 -17.98 -25.69 13.76
CA GLU A 28 -17.67 -25.63 12.33
C GLU A 28 -17.56 -24.17 11.87
N VAL A 29 -16.56 -23.90 11.03
CA VAL A 29 -16.30 -22.57 10.49
C VAL A 29 -16.01 -22.68 9.00
N GLU A 30 -16.57 -21.75 8.23
CA GLU A 30 -16.26 -21.58 6.82
C GLU A 30 -15.15 -20.54 6.68
N VAL A 31 -14.11 -20.87 5.90
CA VAL A 31 -12.92 -20.02 5.72
C VAL A 31 -12.75 -19.72 4.24
N VAL A 32 -12.64 -18.43 3.91
CA VAL A 32 -12.32 -17.95 2.56
C VAL A 32 -10.91 -17.37 2.58
N LEU A 33 -10.02 -17.96 1.78
CA LEU A 33 -8.63 -17.50 1.62
C LEU A 33 -8.50 -16.79 0.27
N VAL A 34 -8.07 -15.54 0.30
CA VAL A 34 -7.74 -14.76 -0.92
C VAL A 34 -6.23 -14.53 -0.94
N LEU A 35 -5.54 -15.18 -1.87
CA LEU A 35 -4.12 -14.97 -2.08
C LEU A 35 -3.95 -13.84 -3.10
N GLN A 36 -3.29 -12.76 -2.69
CA GLN A 36 -2.81 -11.72 -3.59
C GLN A 36 -1.29 -11.73 -3.52
N GLU A 37 -0.64 -11.90 -4.67
CA GLU A 37 0.80 -11.70 -4.75
C GLU A 37 1.11 -10.27 -4.34
N THR A 38 1.84 -10.14 -3.24
CA THR A 38 2.49 -8.87 -2.93
C THR A 38 3.70 -8.82 -3.84
N VAL A 39 3.50 -8.32 -5.07
CA VAL A 39 4.62 -7.92 -5.90
C VAL A 39 5.31 -6.82 -5.09
N PRO A 40 6.51 -7.06 -4.51
CA PRO A 40 7.26 -5.94 -3.98
C PRO A 40 7.48 -5.06 -5.19
N GLN A 41 6.91 -3.87 -5.20
CA GLN A 41 7.36 -2.86 -6.14
C GLN A 41 8.82 -2.63 -5.74
N GLY A 42 9.73 -3.32 -6.43
CA GLY A 42 11.15 -3.17 -6.22
C GLY A 42 11.42 -1.68 -6.27
N VAL A 43 12.19 -1.17 -5.33
CA VAL A 43 12.64 0.21 -5.40
C VAL A 43 13.96 0.22 -6.15
N ASP A 44 14.14 1.17 -7.06
CA ASP A 44 15.41 1.38 -7.74
C ASP A 44 16.48 1.94 -6.77
N ALA A 45 17.69 2.17 -7.27
CA ALA A 45 18.79 2.71 -6.47
C ALA A 45 18.50 4.10 -5.86
N ASN A 46 17.49 4.81 -6.38
CA ASN A 46 17.06 6.13 -5.94
C ASN A 46 15.80 6.08 -5.06
N GLY A 47 15.31 4.88 -4.72
CA GLY A 47 14.13 4.68 -3.87
C GLY A 47 12.79 4.77 -4.60
N TRP A 48 12.76 4.86 -5.94
CA TRP A 48 11.51 4.92 -6.70
C TRP A 48 10.98 3.53 -7.01
N PRO A 49 9.66 3.32 -7.04
CA PRO A 49 9.10 2.08 -7.56
C PRO A 49 9.64 1.79 -8.97
N VAL A 50 10.12 0.58 -9.21
CA VAL A 50 10.62 0.13 -10.51
C VAL A 50 9.54 0.36 -11.58
N GLY A 51 9.95 0.95 -12.71
CA GLY A 51 9.05 1.35 -13.79
C GLY A 51 8.15 2.55 -13.47
N PHE A 52 8.41 3.31 -12.39
CA PHE A 52 7.67 4.54 -12.08
C PHE A 52 7.82 5.58 -13.20
N PHE A 53 9.04 5.84 -13.66
CA PHE A 53 9.30 6.85 -14.70
C PHE A 53 8.75 6.44 -16.06
N ASP A 54 8.90 5.17 -16.49
CA ASP A 54 8.34 4.70 -17.75
C ASP A 54 6.81 4.85 -17.82
N ARG A 55 6.14 4.67 -16.68
CA ARG A 55 4.68 4.80 -16.56
C ARG A 55 4.19 6.24 -16.43
N THR A 56 5.01 7.16 -15.92
CA THR A 56 4.60 8.53 -15.59
C THR A 56 5.18 9.57 -16.54
N TYR A 57 6.20 9.23 -17.34
CA TYR A 57 6.78 10.12 -18.33
C TYR A 57 5.71 10.59 -19.32
N GLY A 58 5.54 11.91 -19.43
CA GLY A 58 4.55 12.52 -20.31
C GLY A 58 3.12 12.56 -19.77
N ALA A 59 2.84 12.06 -18.57
CA ALA A 59 1.49 12.09 -17.98
C ALA A 59 0.93 13.51 -17.76
N LEU A 60 1.78 14.54 -17.82
CA LEU A 60 1.44 15.95 -17.68
C LEU A 60 1.77 16.77 -18.93
N ALA A 61 2.01 16.13 -20.09
CA ALA A 61 2.42 16.83 -21.31
C ALA A 61 1.40 17.86 -21.80
N ASP A 62 0.12 17.63 -21.51
CA ASP A 62 -0.99 18.50 -21.91
C ASP A 62 -1.35 19.56 -20.85
N ASP A 63 -0.46 19.82 -19.88
CA ASP A 63 -0.69 20.74 -18.74
C ASP A 63 -2.08 20.57 -18.07
N PRO A 64 -2.45 19.36 -17.63
CA PRO A 64 -3.78 19.10 -17.06
C PRO A 64 -3.98 19.69 -15.65
N ILE A 65 -2.94 20.29 -15.06
CA ILE A 65 -2.96 20.79 -13.68
C ILE A 65 -3.35 22.27 -13.69
N GLU A 66 -4.54 22.56 -13.17
CA GLU A 66 -4.95 23.93 -12.90
C GLU A 66 -4.41 24.39 -11.54
N ARG A 67 -3.75 25.55 -11.53
CA ARG A 67 -3.27 26.16 -10.29
C ARG A 67 -4.47 26.74 -9.52
N PRO A 68 -4.72 26.33 -8.26
CA PRO A 68 -5.75 26.95 -7.43
C PRO A 68 -5.38 28.39 -7.06
N PRO A 69 -6.35 29.23 -6.66
CA PRO A 69 -6.08 30.57 -6.17
C PRO A 69 -5.09 30.56 -5.01
N GLN A 70 -4.16 31.51 -5.01
CA GLN A 70 -3.25 31.72 -3.89
C GLN A 70 -4.05 32.21 -2.68
N LEU A 71 -3.94 31.51 -1.56
CA LEU A 71 -4.57 31.94 -0.31
C LEU A 71 -3.81 33.15 0.30
N PRO A 72 -4.49 33.98 1.12
CA PRO A 72 -3.83 35.02 1.91
C PRO A 72 -2.67 34.44 2.74
N LEU A 73 -1.65 35.27 2.97
CA LEU A 73 -0.56 34.90 3.87
C LEU A 73 -1.08 34.78 5.30
N GLU A 74 -0.50 33.84 6.05
CA GLU A 74 -0.73 33.74 7.50
C GLU A 74 -0.04 34.91 8.21
N GLU A 75 -0.71 35.47 9.21
CA GLU A 75 -0.08 36.43 10.13
C GLU A 75 0.89 35.66 11.04
N ARG A 76 2.14 36.11 11.11
CA ARG A 76 3.18 35.57 12.00
C ARG A 76 3.45 36.53 13.14
N ASP A 77 3.79 35.99 14.30
CA ASP A 77 4.24 36.80 15.44
C ASP A 77 5.50 37.59 15.07
N PRO A 78 5.65 38.82 15.59
CA PRO A 78 6.87 39.60 15.42
C PRO A 78 8.08 38.89 16.06
N ILE A 79 9.26 39.12 15.49
CA ILE A 79 10.52 38.62 16.05
C ILE A 79 10.87 39.49 17.26
N GLU A 80 11.10 38.89 18.43
CA GLU A 80 11.64 39.53 19.64
C GLU A 80 13.14 39.86 19.53
#